data_AF-A0AAX0K5Y4-F1
#
_entry.id   AF-A0AAX0K5Y4-F1
#
_cell.length_a   1.000
_cell.length_b   1.000
_cell.length_c   1.000
_cell.angle_alpha   90.00
_cell.angle_beta   90.00
_cell.angle_gamma   90.00
#
_symmetry.space_group_name_H-M   'P 1'
#
loop_
_entity.id
_entity.type
_entity.pdbx_description
1 polymer ?
#
loop_
_entity_poly.entity_id
_entity_poly.type
_entity_poly.pdbx_seq_one_letter_code
_entity_poly.pdbx_strand_id
1 'polypeptide(L)'
;AEKIQKQGGDYLFAVKGNQGRLNKAFEEKFPLKELNNPEHDSYAISEKSHGREEIRLHIVCDVPDELIDFTFEWKGLKKLCVAVSFRSIIAEQKKEPEMTVRYYISSADLTAE
;
A
#
# COMPACT_ATOMS: atom_id res chain seq x y z
N ALA A 1 -10.55 8.51 11.26
CA ALA A 1 -9.66 9.56 10.71
C ALA A 1 -9.77 10.86 11.52
N GLU A 2 -10.91 11.55 11.49
CA GLU A 2 -11.02 12.90 12.09
C GLU A 2 -10.62 13.02 13.57
N LYS A 3 -10.99 12.04 14.41
CA LYS A 3 -10.64 12.09 15.84
C LYS A 3 -9.12 12.08 16.05
N ILE A 4 -8.39 11.31 15.25
CA ILE A 4 -6.92 11.21 15.31
C ILE A 4 -6.30 12.56 14.91
N GLN A 5 -6.78 13.14 13.80
CA GLN A 5 -6.31 14.46 13.34
C GLN A 5 -6.68 15.60 14.30
N LYS A 6 -7.87 15.57 14.92
CA LYS A 6 -8.25 16.55 15.95
C LYS A 6 -7.33 16.49 17.18
N GLN A 7 -6.65 15.37 17.40
CA GLN A 7 -5.64 15.20 18.44
C GLN A 7 -4.21 15.46 17.95
N GLY A 8 -4.05 15.95 16.71
CA GLY A 8 -2.75 16.25 16.09
C GLY A 8 -2.00 15.04 15.54
N GLY A 9 -2.63 13.86 15.50
CA GLY A 9 -2.02 12.65 14.93
C GLY A 9 -2.37 12.44 13.46
N ASP A 10 -1.53 11.67 12.77
CA ASP A 10 -1.81 11.15 11.44
C ASP A 10 -2.35 9.72 11.49
N TYR A 11 -3.11 9.33 10.46
CA TYR A 11 -3.56 7.95 10.30
C TYR A 11 -2.88 7.27 9.12
N LEU A 12 -2.67 5.95 9.26
CA LEU A 12 -2.39 5.01 8.17
C LEU A 12 -3.38 3.86 8.31
N PHE A 13 -4.36 3.76 7.41
CA PHE A 13 -5.41 2.75 7.49
C PHE A 13 -5.34 1.78 6.32
N ALA A 14 -5.41 0.48 6.63
CA ALA A 14 -5.57 -0.55 5.62
C ALA A 14 -6.97 -0.47 5.00
N VAL A 15 -7.02 -0.42 3.68
CA VAL A 15 -8.26 -0.51 2.90
C VAL A 15 -8.70 -1.96 2.91
N LYS A 16 -9.92 -2.21 3.39
CA LYS A 16 -10.49 -3.56 3.41
C LYS A 16 -11.32 -3.78 2.14
N GLY A 17 -11.30 -5.01 1.62
CA GLY A 17 -12.03 -5.36 0.39
C GLY A 17 -13.55 -5.14 0.44
N ASN A 18 -14.14 -5.01 1.64
CA ASN A 18 -15.54 -4.66 1.82
C ASN A 18 -15.85 -3.14 1.65
N GLN A 19 -14.83 -2.31 1.49
CA GLN A 19 -14.96 -0.88 1.12
C GLN A 19 -14.95 -0.75 -0.41
N GLY A 20 -16.06 -1.17 -1.03
CA GLY A 20 -16.13 -1.43 -2.48
C GLY A 20 -15.59 -0.31 -3.38
N ARG A 21 -16.00 0.95 -3.18
CA ARG A 21 -15.58 2.08 -4.04
C ARG A 21 -14.08 2.36 -3.92
N LEU A 22 -13.55 2.39 -2.70
CA LEU A 22 -12.14 2.71 -2.44
C LEU A 22 -11.23 1.56 -2.91
N ASN A 23 -11.58 0.31 -2.60
CA ASN A 23 -10.79 -0.84 -3.06
C ASN A 23 -10.75 -0.93 -4.60
N LYS A 24 -11.89 -0.71 -5.27
CA LYS A 24 -11.95 -0.69 -6.74
C LYS A 24 -11.06 0.40 -7.35
N ALA A 25 -11.04 1.58 -6.73
CA ALA A 25 -10.15 2.67 -7.16
C ALA A 25 -8.67 2.27 -7.06
N PHE A 26 -8.27 1.56 -5.99
CA PHE A 26 -6.92 1.01 -5.88
C PHE A 26 -6.63 -0.02 -6.96
N GLU A 27 -7.52 -0.97 -7.21
CA GLU A 27 -7.32 -2.00 -8.25
C GLU A 27 -7.22 -1.41 -9.67
N GLU A 28 -7.96 -0.33 -9.96
CA GLU A 28 -7.93 0.35 -11.25
C GLU A 28 -6.69 1.24 -11.44
N LYS A 29 -6.25 1.93 -10.37
CA LYS A 29 -5.16 2.93 -10.42
C LYS A 29 -3.80 2.38 -10.05
N PHE A 30 -3.73 1.28 -9.31
CA PHE A 30 -2.51 0.54 -8.99
C PHE A 30 -2.55 -0.88 -9.54
N PRO A 31 -2.76 -1.07 -10.86
CA PRO A 31 -2.52 -2.37 -11.45
C PRO A 31 -1.05 -2.73 -11.26
N LEU A 32 -0.74 -4.02 -11.16
CA LEU A 32 0.63 -4.50 -10.87
C LEU A 32 1.71 -3.96 -11.83
N LYS A 33 1.32 -3.46 -13.00
CA LYS A 33 2.20 -2.77 -13.96
C LYS A 33 2.72 -1.41 -13.46
N GLU A 34 1.98 -0.69 -12.62
CA GLU A 34 2.40 0.59 -12.02
C GLU A 34 3.42 0.38 -10.91
N LEU A 35 3.67 -0.86 -10.47
CA LEU A 35 4.68 -1.15 -9.44
C LEU A 35 6.10 -0.72 -9.84
N ASN A 36 6.37 -0.61 -11.14
CA ASN A 36 7.65 -0.19 -11.69
C ASN A 36 7.64 1.25 -12.21
N ASN A 37 6.59 2.02 -11.92
CA ASN A 37 6.50 3.40 -12.38
C ASN A 37 7.55 4.26 -11.64
N PRO A 38 8.52 4.87 -12.33
CA PRO A 38 9.58 5.67 -11.70
C PRO A 38 9.07 6.97 -11.07
N GLU A 39 7.83 7.39 -11.34
CA GLU A 39 7.21 8.56 -10.73
C GLU A 39 6.73 8.30 -9.29
N HIS A 40 6.60 7.03 -8.90
CA HIS A 40 6.19 6.66 -7.55
C HIS A 40 7.40 6.45 -6.66
N ASP A 41 7.29 6.90 -5.40
CA ASP A 41 8.27 6.56 -4.40
C ASP A 41 8.10 5.07 -4.06
N SER A 42 9.16 4.29 -4.20
CA SER A 42 9.13 2.85 -4.02
C SER A 42 10.35 2.35 -3.28
N TYR A 43 10.11 1.38 -2.41
CA TYR A 43 11.15 0.78 -1.57
C TYR A 43 10.94 -0.72 -1.48
N ALA A 44 11.99 -1.49 -1.77
CA ALA A 44 11.97 -2.93 -1.68
C ALA A 44 12.94 -3.42 -0.61
N ILE A 45 12.47 -4.34 0.23
CA ILE A 45 13.26 -5.01 1.25
C ILE A 45 13.14 -6.52 1.10
N SER A 46 14.25 -7.24 1.27
CA SER A 46 14.29 -8.69 1.28
C SER A 46 14.83 -9.17 2.62
N GLU A 47 14.12 -10.09 3.25
CA GLU A 47 14.46 -10.67 4.54
C GLU A 47 14.43 -12.20 4.46
N LYS A 48 15.47 -12.85 5.03
CA LYS A 48 15.55 -14.30 5.17
C LYS A 48 15.59 -14.66 6.65
N SER A 49 14.60 -15.43 7.10
CA SER A 49 14.46 -15.75 8.52
C SER A 49 13.64 -17.03 8.71
N HIS A 50 14.02 -17.87 9.68
CA HIS A 50 13.29 -19.09 10.07
C HIS A 50 12.85 -20.01 8.91
N GLY A 51 13.74 -20.21 7.92
CA GLY A 51 13.45 -21.05 6.74
C GLY A 51 12.49 -20.43 5.72
N ARG A 52 12.20 -19.13 5.85
CA ARG A 52 11.37 -18.35 4.93
C ARG A 52 12.20 -17.23 4.31
N GLU A 53 11.84 -16.89 3.09
CA GLU A 53 12.29 -15.68 2.40
C GLU A 53 11.05 -14.82 2.15
N GLU A 54 11.13 -13.55 2.52
CA GLU A 54 10.08 -12.57 2.28
C GLU A 54 10.66 -11.35 1.57
N ILE A 55 10.07 -10.98 0.45
CA ILE A 55 10.37 -9.74 -0.28
C ILE A 55 9.15 -8.84 -0.14
N ARG A 56 9.34 -7.63 0.38
CA ARG A 56 8.29 -6.62 0.50
C ARG A 56 8.63 -5.44 -0.37
N LEU A 57 7.68 -5.00 -1.17
CA LEU A 57 7.72 -3.77 -1.96
C LEU A 57 6.66 -2.83 -1.40
N HIS A 58 7.09 -1.65 -0.97
CA HIS A 58 6.23 -0.54 -0.60
C HIS A 58 6.25 0.49 -1.72
N ILE A 59 5.08 1.05 -2.01
CA ILE A 59 4.91 2.14 -2.96
C ILE A 59 4.06 3.20 -2.30
N VAL A 60 4.49 4.44 -2.42
CA VAL A 60 3.78 5.61 -1.94
C VAL A 60 3.60 6.58 -3.09
N CYS A 61 2.39 7.12 -3.19
CA CYS A 61 2.02 8.05 -4.25
C CYS A 61 1.06 9.11 -3.71
N ASP A 62 1.03 10.25 -4.38
CA ASP A 62 0.04 11.28 -4.11
C ASP A 62 -1.36 10.82 -4.53
N VAL A 63 -2.38 11.46 -3.96
CA VAL A 63 -3.77 11.21 -4.36
C VAL A 63 -3.98 11.77 -5.77
N PRO A 64 -4.30 10.92 -6.78
CA PRO A 64 -4.62 11.40 -8.11
C PRO A 64 -5.86 12.29 -8.10
N ASP A 65 -5.93 13.26 -9.01
CA ASP A 65 -7.07 14.19 -9.11
C ASP A 65 -8.41 13.46 -9.27
N GLU A 66 -8.43 12.30 -9.94
CA GLU A 66 -9.69 11.54 -10.13
C GLU A 66 -10.16 10.84 -8.85
N LEU A 67 -9.31 10.78 -7.83
CA LEU A 67 -9.60 10.22 -6.51
C LEU A 67 -9.86 11.32 -5.47
N ILE A 68 -10.00 12.59 -5.90
CA ILE A 68 -10.22 13.72 -5.00
C ILE A 68 -11.49 13.56 -4.15
N ASP A 69 -12.51 12.87 -4.66
CA ASP A 69 -13.73 12.52 -3.91
C ASP A 69 -13.41 11.82 -2.57
N PHE A 70 -12.38 10.97 -2.54
CA PHE A 70 -11.97 10.28 -1.32
C PHE A 70 -11.30 11.21 -0.31
N THR A 71 -10.75 12.35 -0.74
CA THR A 71 -10.17 13.34 0.19
C THR A 71 -11.25 14.05 1.02
N PHE A 72 -12.49 14.14 0.51
CA PHE A 72 -13.63 14.64 1.28
C PHE A 72 -14.13 13.61 2.30
N GLU A 73 -14.17 12.32 1.93
CA GLU A 73 -14.55 11.22 2.83
C GLU A 73 -13.48 10.98 3.91
N TRP A 74 -12.22 11.08 3.53
CA TRP A 74 -11.05 10.87 4.37
C TRP A 74 -10.33 12.19 4.56
N LYS A 75 -10.83 12.98 5.51
CA LYS A 75 -10.25 14.29 5.82
C LYS A 75 -8.73 14.23 5.96
N GLY A 76 -8.06 15.13 5.24
CA GLY A 76 -6.60 15.25 5.23
C GLY A 76 -5.86 14.05 4.65
N LEU A 77 -6.51 13.21 3.84
CA LEU A 77 -5.85 12.21 3.01
C LEU A 77 -4.80 12.88 2.11
N LYS A 78 -3.56 12.38 2.15
CA LYS A 78 -2.43 12.90 1.37
C LYS A 78 -1.77 11.85 0.49
N LYS A 79 -1.67 10.61 0.97
CA LYS A 79 -0.99 9.53 0.25
C LYS A 79 -1.86 8.29 0.11
N LEU A 80 -1.70 7.61 -1.01
CA LEU A 80 -2.13 6.24 -1.22
C LEU A 80 -0.88 5.36 -1.18
N CYS A 81 -0.98 4.21 -0.50
CA CYS A 81 0.16 3.31 -0.35
C CYS A 81 -0.22 1.88 -0.74
N VAL A 82 0.73 1.17 -1.33
CA VAL A 82 0.60 -0.24 -1.69
C VAL A 82 1.76 -1.00 -1.05
N ALA A 83 1.44 -2.10 -0.35
CA ALA A 83 2.42 -3.05 0.14
C ALA A 83 2.21 -4.40 -0.54
N VAL A 84 3.21 -4.85 -1.29
CA VAL A 84 3.24 -6.16 -1.93
C VAL A 84 4.24 -7.04 -1.18
N SER A 85 3.82 -8.21 -0.72
CA SER A 85 4.68 -9.20 -0.09
C SER A 85 4.73 -10.47 -0.92
N PHE A 86 5.93 -10.95 -1.19
CA PHE A 86 6.21 -12.25 -1.79
C PHE A 86 6.87 -13.12 -0.72
N ARG A 87 6.23 -14.23 -0.37
CA ARG A 87 6.71 -15.16 0.66
C ARG A 87 6.99 -16.53 0.06
N SER A 88 8.18 -17.06 0.32
CA SER A 88 8.59 -18.41 -0.05
C SER A 88 9.06 -19.20 1.17
N ILE A 89 8.76 -20.50 1.20
CA ILE A 89 9.35 -21.44 2.14
C ILE A 89 10.55 -22.08 1.45
N ILE A 90 11.75 -21.84 1.99
CA ILE A 90 13.03 -22.20 1.35
C ILE A 90 13.11 -23.72 1.10
N ALA A 91 12.63 -24.51 2.07
CA ALA A 91 12.66 -25.97 1.98
C ALA A 91 11.69 -26.55 0.94
N GLU A 92 10.59 -25.85 0.64
CA GLU A 92 9.58 -26.35 -0.30
C GLU A 92 9.99 -26.17 -1.76
N GLN A 93 11.01 -25.34 -2.04
CA GLN A 93 11.50 -25.01 -3.38
C GLN A 93 10.36 -24.74 -4.40
N LYS A 94 9.25 -24.16 -3.93
CA LYS A 94 8.13 -23.78 -4.79
C LYS A 94 8.64 -22.80 -5.84
N LYS A 95 8.26 -23.03 -7.10
CA LYS A 95 8.57 -22.13 -8.20
C LYS A 95 7.89 -20.77 -8.06
N GLU A 96 6.74 -20.72 -7.38
CA GLU A 96 5.95 -19.49 -7.22
C GLU A 96 5.82 -19.13 -5.73
N PRO A 97 6.18 -17.88 -5.35
CA PRO A 97 5.97 -17.38 -4.00
C PRO A 97 4.48 -17.13 -3.73
N GLU A 98 4.09 -17.19 -2.46
CA GLU A 98 2.80 -16.66 -2.01
C GLU A 98 2.83 -15.14 -2.12
N MET A 99 1.93 -14.56 -2.91
CA MET A 99 1.82 -13.12 -3.12
C MET A 99 0.64 -12.54 -2.32
N THR A 100 0.88 -11.45 -1.59
CA THR A 100 -0.17 -10.67 -0.91
C THR A 100 -0.04 -9.21 -1.27
N VAL A 101 -1.16 -8.55 -1.60
CA VAL A 101 -1.24 -7.10 -1.82
C VAL A 101 -2.11 -6.47 -0.73
N ARG A 102 -1.66 -5.35 -0.17
CA ARG A 102 -2.41 -4.56 0.80
C ARG A 102 -2.38 -3.09 0.41
N TYR A 103 -3.54 -2.46 0.44
CA TYR A 103 -3.70 -1.04 0.14
C TYR A 103 -3.88 -0.24 1.43
N TYR A 104 -3.36 0.98 1.45
CA TYR A 104 -3.45 1.88 2.58
C TYR A 104 -3.72 3.32 2.14
N ILE A 105 -4.39 4.06 3.02
CA ILE A 105 -4.58 5.50 2.91
C ILE A 105 -3.92 6.20 4.10
N SER A 106 -3.26 7.33 3.85
CA SER A 106 -2.52 8.08 4.87
C SER A 106 -2.80 9.57 4.85
N SER A 107 -2.90 10.17 6.04
CA SER A 107 -2.85 11.64 6.18
C SER A 107 -1.46 12.23 6.39
N ALA A 108 -0.49 11.37 6.71
CA ALA A 108 0.91 11.74 6.74
C ALA A 108 1.46 11.80 5.31
N ASP A 109 2.38 12.73 5.10
CA ASP A 109 3.21 12.79 3.89
C ASP A 109 4.34 11.76 4.06
N LEU A 110 4.11 10.55 3.54
CA LEU A 110 4.99 9.40 3.72
C LEU A 110 5.95 9.23 2.55
N THR A 111 7.07 8.58 2.83
CA THR A 111 7.96 7.94 1.86
C THR A 111 7.78 6.42 1.91
N ALA A 112 8.33 5.69 0.94
CA ALA A 112 8.16 4.24 0.85
C ALA A 112 9.01 3.41 1.83
N GLU A 113 10.09 3.97 2.37
CA GLU A 113 10.94 3.36 3.41
C GLU A 113 10.25 3.32 4.78
#